data_AF-A0A9X4QS18-F1
#
_entry.id   AF-A0A9X4QS18-F1
#
_cell.length_a   1.000
_cell.length_b   1.000
_cell.length_c   1.000
_cell.angle_alpha   90.00
_cell.angle_beta   90.00
_cell.angle_gamma   90.00
#
_symmetry.space_group_name_H-M   'P 1'
#
loop_
_entity.id
_entity.type
_entity.pdbx_description
1 polymer ?
#
loop_
_entity_poly.entity_id
_entity_poly.type
_entity_poly.pdbx_seq_one_letter_code
_entity_poly.pdbx_strand_id
1 'polypeptide(L)'
;MGLFSWIRESVTGEKVCPIEHLESYRRLGEQVYDLHVEMAGCDRGRALAFMQAARALQTMADALLGDALSSFGGQAKPVPVITHDQADIWYGKIPDLMIAARQEAAFERSARIELPIRLGPQLEGPRPCPVAHLAGLRRAAERMDEMTKEAVDAARSQGDRFKAVILSYEAARTRKQAGGRDRREHIERPTGVRGDA
;
A
#
# COMPACT_ATOMS: atom_id res chain seq x y z
N MET A 1 3.70 23.86 25.85
CA MET A 1 2.91 24.78 24.99
C MET A 1 2.91 26.16 25.64
N GLY A 2 3.44 27.19 24.97
CA GLY A 2 3.54 28.55 25.53
C GLY A 2 2.32 29.40 25.22
N LEU A 3 1.99 30.36 26.09
CA LEU A 3 0.83 31.26 25.97
C LEU A 3 0.74 31.94 24.58
N PHE A 4 1.89 32.28 23.99
CA PHE A 4 1.98 32.90 22.68
C PHE A 4 1.59 32.00 21.51
N SER A 5 1.80 30.67 21.60
CA SER A 5 1.34 29.75 20.54
C SER A 5 -0.18 29.62 20.55
N TRP A 6 -0.78 29.56 21.74
CA TRP A 6 -2.23 29.51 21.91
C TRP A 6 -2.93 30.77 21.39
N ILE A 7 -2.38 31.96 21.67
CA ILE A 7 -2.92 33.23 21.13
C ILE A 7 -2.80 33.24 19.60
N ARG A 8 -1.66 32.80 19.04
CA ARG A 8 -1.48 32.79 17.59
C ARG A 8 -2.41 31.80 16.91
N GLU A 9 -2.57 30.59 17.45
CA GLU A 9 -3.52 29.59 16.94
C GLU A 9 -4.95 30.13 16.95
N SER A 10 -5.34 30.83 18.02
CA SER A 10 -6.68 31.42 18.16
C SER A 10 -6.94 32.59 17.20
N VAL A 11 -5.90 33.36 16.86
CA VAL A 11 -6.02 34.57 16.00
C VAL A 11 -5.82 34.26 14.52
N THR A 12 -4.91 33.36 14.19
CA THR A 12 -4.52 33.07 12.79
C THR A 12 -5.15 31.80 12.23
N GLY A 13 -5.60 30.86 13.07
CA GLY A 13 -6.04 29.53 12.64
C GLY A 13 -4.91 28.64 12.10
N GLU A 14 -3.65 29.08 12.28
CA GLU A 14 -2.45 28.38 11.83
C GLU A 14 -1.66 27.83 13.02
N LYS A 15 -1.19 26.60 12.87
CA LYS A 15 -0.34 25.88 13.82
C LYS A 15 1.04 25.70 13.20
N VAL A 16 2.07 26.08 13.95
CA VAL A 16 3.44 25.64 13.64
C VAL A 16 3.69 24.39 14.46
N CYS A 17 3.92 23.29 13.77
CA CYS A 17 4.31 22.05 14.42
C CYS A 17 5.69 22.24 15.05
N PRO A 18 5.85 21.88 16.34
CA PRO A 18 7.18 21.73 16.92
C PRO A 18 8.00 20.75 16.08
N ILE A 19 9.31 21.01 15.98
CA ILE A 19 10.22 20.17 15.17
C ILE A 19 10.19 18.73 15.67
N GLU A 20 10.06 18.54 16.98
CA GLU A 20 9.98 17.24 17.64
C GLU A 20 8.76 16.41 17.18
N HIS A 21 7.64 17.07 16.89
CA HIS A 21 6.44 16.41 16.37
C HIS A 21 6.66 15.94 14.92
N LEU A 22 7.29 16.77 14.09
CA LEU A 22 7.61 16.43 12.70
C LEU A 22 8.65 15.30 12.63
N GLU A 23 9.64 15.30 13.53
CA GLU A 23 10.58 14.20 13.67
C GLU A 23 9.89 12.89 14.10
N SER A 24 8.92 12.98 15.03
CA SER A 24 8.13 11.81 15.44
C SER A 24 7.37 11.20 14.26
N TYR A 25 6.69 12.02 13.45
CA TYR A 25 5.99 11.55 12.24
C TYR A 25 6.95 10.92 11.23
N ARG A 26 8.13 11.51 11.04
CA ARG A 26 9.16 10.94 10.15
C ARG A 26 9.64 9.57 10.63
N ARG A 27 9.97 9.43 11.92
CA ARG A 27 10.37 8.14 12.51
C ARG A 27 9.27 7.10 12.37
N LEU A 28 8.02 7.51 12.52
CA LEU A 28 6.88 6.61 12.32
C LEU A 28 6.77 6.14 10.86
N GLY A 29 7.05 7.01 9.89
CA GLY A 29 7.16 6.64 8.48
C GLY A 29 8.28 5.62 8.21
N GLU A 30 9.45 5.79 8.84
CA GLU A 30 10.56 4.82 8.78
C GLU A 30 10.11 3.45 9.34
N GLN A 31 9.40 3.43 10.47
CA GLN A 31 8.89 2.20 11.05
C GLN A 31 7.82 1.51 10.17
N VAL A 32 6.97 2.27 9.47
CA VAL A 32 6.01 1.72 8.50
C VAL A 32 6.75 1.09 7.32
N TYR A 33 7.83 1.70 6.85
CA TYR A 33 8.69 1.10 5.83
C TYR A 33 9.33 -0.20 6.33
N ASP A 34 9.86 -0.22 7.55
CA ASP A 34 10.43 -1.43 8.15
C ASP A 34 9.38 -2.55 8.25
N LEU A 35 8.14 -2.23 8.66
CA LEU A 35 7.04 -3.19 8.67
C LEU A 35 6.73 -3.71 7.26
N HIS A 36 6.75 -2.84 6.24
CA HIS A 36 6.53 -3.28 4.85
C HIS A 36 7.58 -4.30 4.41
N VAL A 37 8.85 -4.07 4.75
CA VAL A 37 9.95 -5.01 4.47
C VAL A 37 9.78 -6.31 5.27
N GLU A 38 9.42 -6.22 6.56
CA GLU A 38 9.14 -7.37 7.43
C GLU A 38 8.04 -8.27 6.86
N MET A 39 7.01 -7.66 6.27
CA MET A 39 5.84 -8.36 5.71
C MET A 39 6.03 -8.84 4.27
N ALA A 40 7.18 -8.58 3.61
CA ALA A 40 7.39 -8.91 2.19
C ALA A 40 7.25 -10.40 1.86
N GLY A 41 7.46 -11.29 2.84
CA GLY A 41 7.27 -12.75 2.71
C GLY A 41 5.99 -13.27 3.36
N CYS A 42 5.12 -12.40 3.88
CA CYS A 42 3.89 -12.82 4.56
C CYS A 42 2.80 -13.16 3.53
N ASP A 43 2.16 -14.32 3.68
CA ASP A 43 1.04 -14.79 2.85
C ASP A 43 -0.33 -14.56 3.50
N ARG A 44 -0.34 -14.07 4.75
CA ARG A 44 -1.57 -13.86 5.51
C ARG A 44 -2.25 -12.55 5.12
N GLY A 45 -3.36 -12.67 4.40
CA GLY A 45 -4.11 -11.51 3.89
C GLY A 45 -4.52 -10.48 4.95
N ARG A 46 -4.88 -10.91 6.17
CA ARG A 46 -5.24 -9.97 7.26
C ARG A 46 -4.04 -9.15 7.73
N ALA A 47 -2.86 -9.76 7.87
CA ALA A 47 -1.64 -9.06 8.24
C ALA A 47 -1.25 -8.03 7.17
N LEU A 48 -1.30 -8.43 5.90
CA LEU A 48 -1.06 -7.54 4.76
C LEU A 48 -2.07 -6.38 4.71
N ALA A 49 -3.34 -6.62 5.04
CA ALA A 49 -4.36 -5.58 5.08
C ALA A 49 -4.07 -4.52 6.16
N PHE A 50 -3.63 -4.91 7.36
CA PHE A 50 -3.25 -3.96 8.40
C PHE A 50 -1.98 -3.17 8.03
N MET A 51 -0.96 -3.84 7.48
CA MET A 51 0.24 -3.17 6.96
C MET A 51 -0.12 -2.16 5.87
N GLN A 52 -0.98 -2.54 4.92
CA GLN A 52 -1.42 -1.65 3.85
C GLN A 52 -2.24 -0.48 4.38
N ALA A 53 -3.06 -0.68 5.42
CA ALA A 53 -3.78 0.40 6.08
C ALA A 53 -2.83 1.39 6.76
N ALA A 54 -1.78 0.90 7.45
CA ALA A 54 -0.76 1.74 8.05
C ALA A 54 -0.04 2.59 6.99
N ARG A 55 0.37 1.97 5.87
CA ARG A 55 1.00 2.65 4.73
C ARG A 55 0.08 3.70 4.11
N ALA A 56 -1.21 3.40 3.94
CA ALA A 56 -2.18 4.35 3.42
C ALA A 56 -2.35 5.57 4.32
N LEU A 57 -2.51 5.36 5.64
CA LEU A 57 -2.63 6.46 6.60
C LEU A 57 -1.38 7.34 6.64
N GLN A 58 -0.19 6.73 6.65
CA GLN A 58 1.07 7.46 6.57
C GLN A 58 1.14 8.30 5.28
N THR A 59 0.88 7.68 4.12
CA THR A 59 0.95 8.35 2.82
C THR A 59 -0.01 9.53 2.74
N MET A 60 -1.25 9.38 3.23
CA MET A 60 -2.22 10.47 3.28
C MET A 60 -1.77 11.59 4.21
N ALA A 61 -1.24 11.25 5.40
CA ALA A 61 -0.79 12.24 6.38
C ALA A 61 0.43 13.03 5.89
N ASP A 62 1.42 12.34 5.31
CA ASP A 62 2.60 12.95 4.69
C ASP A 62 2.20 13.91 3.58
N ALA A 63 1.28 13.48 2.69
CA ALA A 63 0.80 14.31 1.58
C ALA A 63 -0.03 15.53 2.06
N LEU A 64 -0.80 15.35 3.13
CA LEU A 64 -1.61 16.39 3.75
C LEU A 64 -0.72 17.48 4.36
N LEU A 65 0.32 17.09 5.11
CA LEU A 65 1.30 18.01 5.69
C LEU A 65 2.23 18.62 4.62
N GLY A 66 2.52 17.89 3.54
CA GLY A 66 3.26 18.35 2.38
C GLY A 66 4.60 19.01 2.74
N ASP A 67 4.77 20.25 2.30
CA ASP A 67 5.97 21.06 2.53
C ASP A 67 6.35 21.23 4.02
N ALA A 68 5.39 21.14 4.94
CA ALA A 68 5.70 21.25 6.37
C ALA A 68 6.55 20.08 6.87
N LEU A 69 6.42 18.91 6.23
CA LEU A 69 7.26 17.74 6.49
C LEU A 69 8.62 17.84 5.78
N SER A 70 8.69 18.58 4.68
CA SER A 70 9.85 18.64 3.75
C SER A 70 10.77 19.83 3.97
N SER A 71 10.56 20.64 5.03
CA SER A 71 11.42 21.77 5.41
C SER A 71 12.85 21.30 5.78
N PHE A 72 13.66 20.98 4.77
CA PHE A 72 15.10 20.88 4.87
C PHE A 72 15.65 22.27 5.22
N GLY A 73 16.18 22.43 6.43
CA GLY A 73 16.75 23.71 6.90
C GLY A 73 16.21 24.22 8.24
N GLY A 74 15.39 23.43 8.96
CA GLY A 74 15.07 23.68 10.37
C GLY A 74 13.98 24.73 10.63
N GLN A 75 13.29 25.22 9.60
CA GLN A 75 12.12 26.10 9.78
C GLN A 75 10.82 25.34 9.48
N ALA A 76 10.12 24.96 10.56
CA ALA A 76 8.78 24.39 10.46
C ALA A 76 7.82 25.40 9.81
N LYS A 77 7.21 25.02 8.68
CA LYS A 77 6.21 25.86 8.01
C LYS A 77 4.88 25.79 8.77
N PRO A 78 4.15 26.90 8.92
CA PRO A 78 2.81 26.88 9.46
C PRO A 78 1.88 26.06 8.57
N VAL A 79 0.97 25.30 9.19
CA VAL A 79 -0.12 24.59 8.53
C VAL A 79 -1.45 24.99 9.18
N PRO A 80 -2.59 24.92 8.46
CA PRO A 80 -3.88 25.13 9.09
C PRO A 80 -4.10 24.13 10.24
N VAL A 81 -4.68 24.57 11.36
CA VAL A 81 -4.93 23.70 12.54
C VAL A 81 -5.66 22.42 12.15
N ILE A 82 -6.71 22.53 11.34
CA ILE A 82 -7.48 21.37 10.83
C ILE A 82 -6.62 20.37 10.04
N THR A 83 -5.59 20.85 9.33
CA THR A 83 -4.66 20.00 8.57
C THR A 83 -3.79 19.19 9.51
N HIS A 84 -3.25 19.86 10.54
CA HIS A 84 -2.46 19.21 11.57
C HIS A 84 -3.28 18.16 12.32
N ASP A 85 -4.45 18.54 12.82
CA ASP A 85 -5.24 17.66 13.68
C ASP A 85 -5.74 16.42 12.91
N GLN A 86 -6.06 16.58 11.63
CA GLN A 86 -6.39 15.46 10.75
C GLN A 86 -5.20 14.52 10.53
N ALA A 87 -3.99 15.07 10.31
CA ALA A 87 -2.77 14.28 10.16
C ALA A 87 -2.41 13.54 11.46
N ASP A 88 -2.53 14.22 12.60
CA ASP A 88 -2.23 13.65 13.93
C ASP A 88 -3.14 12.46 14.25
N ILE A 89 -4.43 12.54 13.91
CA ILE A 89 -5.37 11.41 14.04
C ILE A 89 -4.96 10.22 13.16
N TRP A 90 -4.46 10.47 11.95
CA TRP A 90 -4.00 9.40 11.07
C TRP A 90 -2.70 8.76 11.57
N TYR A 91 -1.70 9.56 11.94
CA TYR A 91 -0.46 9.04 12.53
C TYR A 91 -0.73 8.31 13.85
N GLY A 92 -1.64 8.81 14.68
CA GLY A 92 -2.00 8.19 15.96
C GLY A 92 -2.56 6.77 15.82
N LYS A 93 -3.14 6.41 14.67
CA LYS A 93 -3.64 5.05 14.40
C LYS A 93 -2.55 4.07 13.96
N ILE A 94 -1.43 4.56 13.42
CA ILE A 94 -0.41 3.71 12.80
C ILE A 94 0.20 2.68 13.76
N PRO A 95 0.62 3.04 15.00
CA PRO A 95 1.23 2.07 15.91
C PRO A 95 0.36 0.84 16.18
N ASP A 96 -0.93 1.05 16.40
CA ASP A 96 -1.88 -0.03 16.65
C ASP A 96 -2.07 -0.93 15.41
N LEU A 97 -2.10 -0.34 14.22
CA LEU A 97 -2.15 -1.09 12.96
C LEU A 97 -0.90 -1.92 12.74
N MET A 98 0.27 -1.39 13.07
CA MET A 98 1.53 -2.13 12.97
C MET A 98 1.56 -3.33 13.93
N ILE A 99 1.10 -3.12 15.17
CA ILE A 99 0.96 -4.21 16.15
C ILE A 99 -0.02 -5.26 15.63
N ALA A 100 -1.18 -4.84 15.12
CA ALA A 100 -2.18 -5.75 14.55
C ALA A 100 -1.63 -6.55 13.36
N ALA A 101 -0.84 -5.91 12.47
CA ALA A 101 -0.19 -6.59 11.35
C ALA A 101 0.73 -7.72 11.85
N ARG A 102 1.60 -7.44 12.82
CA ARG A 102 2.51 -8.44 13.41
C ARG A 102 1.78 -9.54 14.15
N GLN A 103 0.71 -9.19 14.87
CA GLN A 103 -0.15 -10.17 15.54
C GLN A 103 -0.77 -11.14 14.54
N GLU A 104 -1.40 -10.64 13.47
CA GLU A 104 -1.98 -11.49 12.42
C GLU A 104 -0.93 -12.31 11.66
N ALA A 105 0.28 -11.76 11.48
CA ALA A 105 1.40 -12.47 10.87
C ALA A 105 1.86 -13.65 11.74
N ALA A 106 1.88 -13.49 13.07
CA ALA A 106 2.22 -14.55 14.01
C ALA A 106 1.07 -15.55 14.21
N PHE A 107 -0.13 -15.08 14.51
CA PHE A 107 -1.33 -15.88 14.80
C PHE A 107 -2.56 -15.33 14.06
N GLU A 108 -3.17 -16.15 13.21
CA GLU A 108 -4.34 -15.75 12.44
C GLU A 108 -5.52 -15.36 13.35
N ARG A 109 -6.21 -14.25 13.04
CA ARG A 109 -7.37 -13.70 13.77
C ARG A 109 -7.08 -13.28 15.20
N SER A 110 -5.82 -12.98 15.53
CA SER A 110 -5.43 -12.53 16.87
C SER A 110 -5.59 -11.02 17.10
N ALA A 111 -5.63 -10.21 16.03
CA ALA A 111 -5.78 -8.77 16.18
C ALA A 111 -7.21 -8.40 16.62
N ARG A 112 -7.29 -7.50 17.59
CA ARG A 112 -8.57 -6.98 18.11
C ARG A 112 -9.21 -5.92 17.21
N ILE A 113 -8.43 -5.32 16.32
CA ILE A 113 -8.90 -4.28 15.40
C ILE A 113 -9.73 -4.95 14.30
N GLU A 114 -10.90 -4.40 14.00
CA GLU A 114 -11.73 -4.88 12.91
C GLU A 114 -11.31 -4.26 11.57
N LEU A 115 -11.36 -5.08 10.52
CA LEU A 115 -11.28 -4.61 9.14
C LEU A 115 -12.72 -4.46 8.58
N PRO A 116 -13.03 -3.41 7.80
CA PRO A 116 -12.13 -2.34 7.36
C PRO A 116 -11.84 -1.30 8.45
N ILE A 117 -10.66 -0.66 8.37
CA ILE A 117 -10.24 0.36 9.34
C ILE A 117 -11.17 1.57 9.26
N ARG A 118 -11.76 1.93 10.41
CA ARG A 118 -12.59 3.13 10.54
C ARG A 118 -11.71 4.36 10.72
N LEU A 119 -11.87 5.34 9.83
CA LEU A 119 -11.15 6.62 9.88
C LEU A 119 -11.59 7.53 11.05
N GLY A 120 -12.77 7.26 11.62
CA GLY A 120 -13.33 8.04 12.73
C GLY A 120 -14.33 9.11 12.25
N PRO A 121 -14.75 10.01 13.15
CA PRO A 121 -15.64 11.11 12.79
C PRO A 121 -14.95 12.12 11.88
N GLN A 122 -15.73 12.81 11.05
CA GLN A 122 -15.24 13.93 10.25
C GLN A 122 -14.86 15.09 11.19
N LEU A 123 -13.65 15.61 11.03
CA LEU A 123 -13.24 16.85 11.69
C LEU A 123 -13.83 18.03 10.92
N GLU A 124 -14.57 18.89 11.63
CA GLU A 124 -15.01 20.16 11.06
C GLU A 124 -13.92 21.21 11.20
N GLY A 125 -13.47 21.75 10.07
CA GLY A 125 -12.56 22.89 10.04
C GLY A 125 -13.30 24.24 10.11
N PRO A 126 -12.55 25.35 10.20
CA PRO A 126 -13.14 26.68 10.11
C PRO A 126 -13.90 26.84 8.78
N ARG A 127 -14.96 27.65 8.81
CA ARG A 127 -15.76 28.01 7.62
C ARG A 127 -15.46 29.48 7.27
N PRO A 128 -14.90 29.78 6.09
CA PRO A 128 -14.60 28.87 4.97
C PRO A 128 -13.38 27.97 5.20
N CYS A 129 -13.37 26.80 4.55
CA CYS A 129 -12.27 25.84 4.64
C CYS A 129 -10.96 26.44 4.09
N PRO A 130 -9.82 26.32 4.80
CA PRO A 130 -8.55 26.87 4.32
C PRO A 130 -8.12 26.25 2.99
N VAL A 131 -7.73 27.08 2.02
CA VAL A 131 -7.27 26.62 0.69
C VAL A 131 -6.10 25.65 0.81
N ALA A 132 -5.17 25.89 1.74
CA ALA A 132 -4.04 25.01 1.99
C ALA A 132 -4.47 23.60 2.47
N HIS A 133 -5.55 23.51 3.27
CA HIS A 133 -6.11 22.24 3.70
C HIS A 133 -6.71 21.47 2.52
N LEU A 134 -7.50 22.15 1.67
CA LEU A 134 -8.08 21.56 0.46
C LEU A 134 -7.00 21.07 -0.51
N ALA A 135 -5.94 21.86 -0.70
CA ALA A 135 -4.80 21.46 -1.51
C ALA A 135 -4.09 20.21 -0.95
N GLY A 136 -3.95 20.12 0.38
CA GLY A 136 -3.40 18.93 1.05
C GLY A 136 -4.28 17.69 0.88
N LEU A 137 -5.59 17.82 1.04
CA LEU A 137 -6.54 16.73 0.79
C LEU A 137 -6.48 16.24 -0.66
N ARG A 138 -6.36 17.17 -1.62
CA ARG A 138 -6.19 16.81 -3.03
C ARG A 138 -4.91 16.02 -3.26
N ARG A 139 -3.77 16.46 -2.71
CA ARG A 139 -2.52 15.70 -2.80
C ARG A 139 -2.64 14.31 -2.18
N ALA A 140 -3.29 14.21 -1.01
CA ALA A 140 -3.51 12.92 -0.35
C ALA A 140 -4.35 11.98 -1.22
N ALA A 141 -5.41 12.49 -1.87
CA ALA A 141 -6.20 11.72 -2.82
C ALA A 141 -5.37 11.26 -4.04
N GLU A 142 -4.59 12.16 -4.65
CA GLU A 142 -3.72 11.84 -5.78
C GLU A 142 -2.72 10.72 -5.41
N ARG A 143 -2.13 10.76 -4.21
CA ARG A 143 -1.23 9.69 -3.73
C ARG A 143 -1.93 8.36 -3.50
N MET A 144 -3.18 8.39 -3.04
CA MET A 144 -3.97 7.18 -2.87
C MET A 144 -4.35 6.54 -4.20
N ASP A 145 -4.63 7.36 -5.21
CA ASP A 145 -4.90 6.90 -6.57
C ASP A 145 -3.63 6.28 -7.20
N GLU A 146 -2.47 6.93 -7.04
CA GLU A 146 -1.16 6.40 -7.47
C GLU A 146 -0.89 5.02 -6.85
N MET A 147 -0.99 4.91 -5.53
CA MET A 147 -0.76 3.65 -4.82
C MET A 147 -1.76 2.56 -5.26
N THR A 148 -3.01 2.92 -5.51
CA THR A 148 -4.03 1.98 -6.02
C THR A 148 -3.69 1.52 -7.43
N LYS A 149 -3.28 2.44 -8.31
CA LYS A 149 -2.88 2.14 -9.68
C LYS A 149 -1.67 1.20 -9.73
N GLU A 150 -0.65 1.48 -8.93
CA GLU A 150 0.53 0.61 -8.80
C GLU A 150 0.13 -0.82 -8.40
N ALA A 151 -0.77 -0.97 -7.43
CA ALA A 151 -1.27 -2.29 -7.01
C ALA A 151 -2.05 -3.01 -8.13
N VAL A 152 -2.90 -2.28 -8.87
CA VAL A 152 -3.67 -2.83 -10.00
C VAL A 152 -2.75 -3.27 -11.14
N ASP A 153 -1.76 -2.43 -11.50
CA ASP A 153 -0.82 -2.73 -12.58
C ASP A 153 0.11 -3.90 -12.21
N ALA A 154 0.53 -3.99 -10.94
CA ALA A 154 1.24 -5.16 -10.43
C ALA A 154 0.40 -6.45 -10.55
N ALA A 155 -0.88 -6.41 -10.15
CA ALA A 155 -1.79 -7.55 -10.28
C ALA A 155 -2.00 -7.97 -11.75
N ARG A 156 -2.14 -7.01 -12.66
CA ARG A 156 -2.24 -7.26 -14.11
C ARG A 156 -0.98 -7.94 -14.66
N SER A 157 0.20 -7.44 -14.30
CA SER A 157 1.48 -8.00 -14.76
C SER A 157 1.68 -9.46 -14.31
N GLN A 158 1.19 -9.83 -13.12
CA GLN A 158 1.18 -11.21 -12.66
C GLN A 158 0.24 -12.07 -13.50
N GLY A 159 -0.97 -11.56 -13.82
CA GLY A 159 -1.92 -12.22 -14.71
C GLY A 159 -1.34 -12.50 -16.10
N ASP A 160 -0.65 -11.52 -16.69
CA ASP A 160 0.02 -11.67 -17.98
C ASP A 160 1.17 -12.68 -17.92
N ARG A 161 1.93 -12.71 -16.81
CA ARG A 161 2.96 -13.73 -16.57
C ARG A 161 2.35 -15.13 -16.52
N PHE A 162 1.23 -15.32 -15.81
CA PHE A 162 0.54 -16.62 -15.78
C PHE A 162 0.03 -17.02 -17.15
N LYS A 163 -0.54 -16.08 -17.91
CA LYS A 163 -0.97 -16.31 -19.30
C LYS A 163 0.18 -16.75 -20.20
N ALA A 164 1.34 -16.08 -20.12
CA ALA A 164 2.53 -16.43 -20.89
C ALA A 164 3.05 -17.83 -20.52
N VAL A 165 3.05 -18.19 -19.24
CA VAL A 165 3.45 -19.53 -18.76
C VAL A 165 2.48 -20.60 -19.27
N ILE A 166 1.16 -20.37 -19.19
CA ILE A 166 0.15 -21.31 -19.69
C ILE A 166 0.35 -21.55 -21.20
N LEU A 167 0.49 -20.48 -21.99
CA LEU A 167 0.73 -20.60 -23.43
C LEU A 167 2.04 -21.35 -23.74
N SER A 168 3.09 -21.17 -22.92
CA SER A 168 4.34 -21.92 -23.08
C SER A 168 4.17 -23.42 -22.80
N TYR A 169 3.36 -23.78 -21.79
CA TYR A 169 3.01 -25.16 -21.47
C TYR A 169 2.15 -25.79 -22.56
N GLU A 170 1.17 -25.06 -23.08
CA GLU A 170 0.34 -25.52 -24.20
C GLU A 170 1.19 -25.75 -25.46
N ALA A 171 2.05 -24.79 -25.82
CA ALA A 171 2.98 -24.93 -26.93
C ALA A 171 3.90 -26.17 -26.77
N ALA A 172 4.43 -26.40 -25.55
CA ALA A 172 5.23 -27.58 -25.24
C ALA A 172 4.42 -28.89 -25.35
N ARG A 173 3.16 -28.90 -24.92
CA ARG A 173 2.25 -30.05 -25.06
C ARG A 173 1.96 -30.37 -26.52
N THR A 174 1.66 -29.37 -27.36
CA THR A 174 1.44 -29.57 -28.80
C THR A 174 2.68 -30.10 -29.51
N ARG A 175 3.89 -29.65 -29.15
CA ARG A 175 5.15 -30.20 -29.71
C ARG A 175 5.34 -31.68 -29.36
N LYS A 176 5.04 -32.06 -28.12
CA LYS A 176 5.14 -33.47 -27.67
C LYS A 176 4.11 -34.37 -28.37
N GLN A 177 2.90 -33.87 -28.62
CA GLN A 177 1.87 -34.62 -29.34
C GLN A 177 2.16 -34.72 -30.84
N ALA A 178 2.68 -33.66 -31.47
CA ALA A 178 3.12 -33.68 -32.87
C ALA A 178 4.28 -34.67 -33.09
N GLY A 179 5.31 -34.63 -32.24
CA GLY A 179 6.42 -35.59 -32.30
C GLY A 179 6.05 -37.03 -31.91
N GLY A 180 4.94 -37.23 -31.20
CA GLY A 180 4.37 -38.55 -30.91
C GLY A 180 3.52 -39.13 -32.03
N ARG A 181 2.98 -38.28 -32.92
CA ARG A 181 2.24 -38.68 -34.13
C ARG A 181 3.21 -39.18 -35.21
N ASP A 182 4.27 -38.42 -35.49
CA ASP A 182 5.30 -38.80 -36.46
C ASP A 182 6.02 -40.12 -36.11
N ARG A 183 6.17 -40.43 -34.81
CA ARG A 183 6.80 -41.69 -34.37
C ARG A 183 5.90 -42.92 -34.45
N ARG A 184 4.58 -42.76 -34.54
CA ARG A 184 3.64 -43.90 -34.62
C ARG A 184 3.30 -44.28 -36.06
N GLU A 185 3.50 -43.38 -37.03
CA GLU A 185 3.25 -43.70 -38.45
C GLU A 185 4.38 -44.51 -39.12
N HIS A 186 5.50 -44.74 -38.43
CA HIS A 186 6.64 -45.47 -38.98
C HIS A 186 6.77 -46.94 -38.53
N ILE A 187 5.84 -47.46 -37.71
CA ILE A 187 5.86 -48.85 -37.24
C ILE A 187 4.50 -49.48 -37.54
N GLU A 188 4.23 -49.78 -38.81
CA GLU A 188 3.31 -50.85 -39.24
C GLU A 188 3.40 -51.02 -40.77
N ARG A 189 4.35 -51.84 -41.21
CA ARG A 189 4.21 -52.59 -42.48
C ARG A 189 4.43 -54.06 -42.17
N PRO A 190 3.38 -54.90 -42.14
CA PRO A 190 3.56 -56.33 -42.08
C PRO A 190 4.05 -56.80 -43.45
N THR A 191 5.29 -57.28 -43.52
CA THR A 191 5.77 -58.06 -44.66
C THR A 191 5.00 -59.37 -44.70
N GLY A 192 4.11 -59.50 -45.69
CA GLY A 192 3.33 -60.70 -45.93
C GLY A 192 4.22 -61.92 -46.16
N VAL A 193 3.97 -62.96 -45.37
CA VAL A 193 4.43 -64.32 -45.62
C VAL A 193 3.62 -64.86 -46.79
N ARG A 194 4.24 -65.01 -47.96
CA ARG A 194 3.74 -65.88 -49.03
C ARG A 194 4.06 -67.31 -48.62
N GLY A 195 3.01 -68.09 -48.38
CA GLY A 195 3.10 -69.54 -48.47
C GLY A 195 3.14 -69.94 -49.94
N ASP A 196 3.94 -70.96 -50.23
CA ASP A 196 3.71 -71.88 -51.33
C ASP A 196 4.15 -73.28 -50.89
N ALA A 197 3.42 -74.24 -51.45
CA ALA A 197 3.38 -75.70 -51.28
C ALA A 197 4.70 -76.45 -50.99
#